data_AF-A0A935MDY2-F1
#
_entry.id   AF-A0A935MDY2-F1
#
_cell.length_a   1.000
_cell.length_b   1.000
_cell.length_c   1.000
_cell.angle_alpha   90.00
_cell.angle_beta   90.00
_cell.angle_gamma   90.00
#
_symmetry.space_group_name_H-M   'P 1'
#
loop_
_entity.id
_entity.type
_entity.pdbx_description
1 polymer ?
#
loop_
_entity_poly.entity_id
_entity_poly.type
_entity_poly.pdbx_seq_one_letter_code
_entity_poly.pdbx_strand_id
1 'polypeptide(L)' 'MPLNDKKIISIILEECAGIQERCPGYHEEIQEVITDILKYERDHRLAALNIQQKINDKCGAAARFLAGQLGHDTGEDA' A
#
# COMPACT_ATOMS: atom_id res chain seq x y z
N MET A 1 21.07 16.31 -9.46
CA MET A 1 20.64 15.32 -10.46
C MET A 1 19.23 14.91 -10.09
N PRO A 2 18.22 15.07 -10.97
CA PRO A 2 16.91 14.53 -10.68
C PRO A 2 17.05 13.01 -10.65
N LEU A 3 16.80 12.40 -9.49
CA LEU A 3 16.67 10.94 -9.41
C LEU A 3 15.61 10.53 -10.44
N ASN A 4 15.94 9.53 -11.26
CA ASN A 4 14.99 9.04 -12.26
C ASN A 4 13.81 8.42 -11.51
N ASP A 5 12.61 9.01 -11.61
CA ASP A 5 11.39 8.56 -10.94
C ASP A 5 11.15 7.05 -11.11
N LYS A 6 11.52 6.49 -12.26
CA LYS A 6 11.44 5.04 -12.51
C LYS A 6 12.30 4.23 -11.54
N LYS A 7 13.52 4.70 -11.25
CA LYS A 7 14.45 4.04 -10.32
C LYS A 7 13.93 4.11 -8.88
N ILE A 8 13.35 5.25 -8.48
CA ILE A 8 12.73 5.38 -7.15
C ILE A 8 11.57 4.40 -7.02
N ILE A 9 10.67 4.35 -8.01
CA ILE A 9 9.54 3.41 -8.01
C ILE A 9 10.03 1.97 -7.94
N SER A 10 11.04 1.60 -8.72
CA SER A 10 11.63 0.25 -8.67
C SER A 10 12.15 -0.11 -7.28
N ILE A 11 12.89 0.80 -6.62
CA ILE A 11 13.41 0.56 -5.27
C ILE A 11 12.26 0.39 -4.28
N ILE A 12 11.23 1.26 -4.32
CA ILE A 12 10.09 1.16 -3.41
C ILE A 12 9.37 -0.19 -3.58
N LEU A 13 9.15 -0.64 -4.82
CA LEU A 13 8.50 -1.93 -5.08
C LEU A 13 9.37 -3.11 -4.62
N GLU A 14 10.68 -3.03 -4.80
CA GLU A 14 11.64 -4.05 -4.30
C GLU A 14 11.61 -4.14 -2.77
N GLU A 15 11.61 -3.00 -2.08
CA GLU A 15 11.46 -2.95 -0.62
C GLU A 15 10.11 -3.54 -0.18
N CYS A 16 9.01 -3.28 -0.90
CA CYS A 16 7.70 -3.87 -0.59
C CYS A 16 7.71 -5.40 -0.67
N ALA A 17 8.40 -5.96 -1.68
CA ALA A 17 8.57 -7.40 -1.83
C ALA A 17 9.46 -8.01 -0.73
N GLY A 18 10.36 -7.22 -0.14
CA GLY A 18 11.22 -7.64 0.97
C GLY A 18 10.54 -7.64 2.34
N ILE A 19 9.33 -7.09 2.45
CA ILE A 19 8.59 -7.05 3.73
C ILE A 19 8.19 -8.47 4.12
N GLN A 20 8.28 -8.81 5.41
CA GLN A 20 7.78 -10.09 5.89
C GLN A 20 6.28 -10.23 5.61
N GLU A 21 5.90 -11.35 4.97
CA GLU A 21 4.50 -11.68 4.72
C GLU A 21 3.79 -11.96 6.06
N ARG A 22 2.63 -11.33 6.27
CA ARG A 22 1.85 -11.48 7.52
C ARG A 22 0.56 -12.28 7.35
N CYS A 23 0.07 -12.39 6.13
CA CYS A 23 -1.12 -13.16 5.76
C CYS A 23 -1.09 -13.40 4.23
N PRO A 24 -1.84 -14.38 3.70
CA PRO A 24 -1.98 -14.54 2.27
C PRO A 24 -2.49 -13.27 1.59
N GLY A 25 -1.84 -12.85 0.50
CA GLY A 25 -2.19 -11.65 -0.26
C GLY A 25 -1.62 -10.34 0.31
N TYR A 26 -0.76 -10.41 1.34
CA TYR A 26 -0.22 -9.23 2.02
C TYR A 26 0.68 -8.37 1.13
N HIS A 27 1.53 -9.00 0.32
CA HIS A 27 2.44 -8.27 -0.57
C HIS A 27 1.69 -7.57 -1.69
N GLU A 28 0.70 -8.24 -2.28
CA GLU A 28 -0.16 -7.66 -3.31
C GLU A 28 -0.93 -6.45 -2.77
N GLU A 29 -1.51 -6.56 -1.58
CA GLU A 29 -2.23 -5.46 -0.94
C GLU A 29 -1.30 -4.27 -0.67
N ILE A 30 -0.10 -4.50 -0.13
CA ILE A 30 0.89 -3.43 0.09
C ILE A 30 1.29 -2.78 -1.23
N GLN A 31 1.58 -3.58 -2.25
CA GLN A 31 2.00 -3.09 -3.55
C GLN A 31 0.91 -2.21 -4.19
N GLU A 32 -0.36 -2.63 -4.07
CA GLU A 32 -1.49 -1.86 -4.57
C GLU A 32 -1.66 -0.53 -3.81
N VAL A 33 -1.58 -0.55 -2.48
CA VAL A 33 -1.64 0.65 -1.63
C VAL A 33 -0.57 1.67 -2.02
N ILE A 34 0.68 1.22 -2.14
CA ILE A 34 1.80 2.10 -2.51
C ILE A 34 1.64 2.65 -3.92
N THR A 35 1.21 1.82 -4.87
CA THR A 35 0.93 2.25 -6.25
C THR A 35 -0.14 3.34 -6.30
N ASP A 36 -1.21 3.18 -5.52
CA ASP A 36 -2.29 4.18 -5.43
C ASP A 36 -1.82 5.48 -4.78
N ILE A 37 -0.99 5.42 -3.73
CA ILE A 37 -0.41 6.62 -3.09
C ILE A 37 0.43 7.41 -4.11
N LEU A 38 1.33 6.73 -4.85
CA LEU A 38 2.16 7.37 -5.88
C LEU A 38 1.31 8.01 -6.99
N LYS A 39 0.21 7.36 -7.36
CA LYS A 39 -0.76 7.92 -8.32
C LYS A 39 -1.44 9.16 -7.76
N TYR A 40 -1.89 9.14 -6.51
CA TYR A 40 -2.50 10.32 -5.87
C TYR A 40 -1.54 11.49 -5.77
N GLU A 41 -0.27 11.26 -5.44
CA GLU A 41 0.76 12.30 -5.43
C GLU A 41 0.96 12.91 -6.81
N ARG A 42 1.01 12.07 -7.86
CA ARG A 42 1.09 12.53 -9.25
C ARG A 42 -0.13 13.36 -9.63
N ASP A 43 -1.33 12.90 -9.32
CA ASP A 43 -2.58 13.60 -9.64
C ASP A 43 -2.71 14.92 -8.86
N HIS A 44 -2.23 14.95 -7.62
CA HIS A 44 -2.18 16.18 -6.80
C HIS A 44 -1.33 17.27 -7.43
N ARG A 45 -0.15 16.90 -7.94
CA ARG A 45 0.73 17.84 -8.64
C ARG A 45 0.06 18.47 -9.86
N LEU A 46 -0.92 17.79 -10.45
CA LEU A 46 -1.64 18.27 -11.64
C LEU A 46 -2.93 19.04 -11.30
N ALA A 47 -3.64 18.67 -10.24
CA ALA A 47 -5.02 19.12 -9.99
C ALA A 47 -5.33 19.56 -8.56
N ALA A 48 -4.33 19.74 -7.68
CA ALA A 48 -4.50 20.20 -6.29
C ALA A 48 -5.59 19.44 -5.51
N LEU A 49 -5.68 18.13 -5.74
CA LEU A 49 -6.66 17.25 -5.10
C LEU A 49 -6.40 17.13 -3.59
N ASN A 50 -7.44 16.96 -2.77
CA ASN A 50 -7.26 16.59 -1.37
C ASN A 50 -6.78 15.13 -1.26
N ILE A 51 -5.46 14.94 -1.31
CA ILE A 51 -4.83 13.61 -1.27
C ILE A 51 -4.80 13.01 0.12
N GLN A 52 -4.80 13.84 1.16
CA GLN A 52 -4.74 13.35 2.54
C GLN A 52 -5.94 12.43 2.84
N GLN A 53 -7.15 12.85 2.43
CA GLN A 53 -8.34 12.02 2.59
C GLN A 53 -8.22 10.70 1.82
N LYS A 54 -7.78 10.75 0.56
CA LYS A 54 -7.66 9.56 -0.29
C LYS A 54 -6.62 8.56 0.23
N ILE A 55 -5.47 9.06 0.70
CA ILE A 55 -4.42 8.23 1.30
C ILE A 55 -4.95 7.59 2.59
N ASN A 56 -5.63 8.35 3.44
CA ASN A 56 -6.26 7.81 4.65
C ASN A 56 -7.27 6.71 4.33
N ASP A 57 -8.11 6.91 3.31
CA ASP A 57 -9.10 5.92 2.89
C ASP A 57 -8.42 4.62 2.40
N LYS A 58 -7.32 4.73 1.64
CA LYS A 58 -6.56 3.57 1.16
C LYS A 58 -5.86 2.83 2.30
N CYS A 59 -5.21 3.55 3.22
CA CYS A 59 -4.63 2.96 4.44
C CYS A 59 -5.71 2.27 5.30
N GLY A 60 -6.88 2.88 5.42
CA GLY A 60 -8.02 2.28 6.14
C GLY A 60 -8.55 1.02 5.47
N ALA A 61 -8.56 0.95 4.13
CA ALA A 61 -8.93 -0.24 3.38
C ALA A 61 -7.93 -1.39 3.63
N ALA A 62 -6.62 -1.10 3.53
CA ALA A 62 -5.58 -2.08 3.82
C ALA A 62 -5.66 -2.58 5.28
N ALA A 63 -5.88 -1.69 6.24
CA ALA A 63 -6.06 -2.08 7.63
C ALA A 63 -7.27 -3.02 7.83
N ARG A 64 -8.38 -2.79 7.12
CA ARG A 64 -9.54 -3.69 7.13
C ARG A 64 -9.24 -5.05 6.50
N PHE A 65 -8.50 -5.08 5.40
CA PHE A 65 -8.02 -6.33 4.80
C PHE A 65 -7.19 -7.13 5.80
N LEU A 66 -6.19 -6.49 6.43
CA LEU A 66 -5.33 -7.14 7.41
C LEU A 66 -6.11 -7.65 8.62
N ALA A 67 -7.04 -6.85 9.15
CA ALA A 67 -7.89 -7.26 10.26
C ALA A 67 -8.78 -8.46 9.89
N GLY A 68 -9.31 -8.49 8.67
CA GLY A 68 -10.11 -9.61 8.16
C GLY A 68 -9.33 -10.91 8.06
N GLN A 69 -8.09 -10.85 7.58
CA GLN A 69 -7.24 -12.04 7.46
C GLN A 69 -6.71 -12.53 8.81
N LEU A 70 -6.25 -11.63 9.68
CA LEU A 70 -5.75 -11.98 11.01
C LEU A 70 -6.86 -12.46 11.96
N GLY A 71 -8.10 -11.99 11.75
CA GLY A 71 -9.27 -12.49 12.47
C GLY A 71 -9.66 -13.92 12.09
N HIS A 72 -9.22 -14.41 10.92
CA HIS A 72 -9.48 -15.78 10.46
C HIS A 72 -8.50 -16.80 11.05
N ASP A 73 -7.30 -16.37 11.46
CA ASP A 73 -6.24 -17.22 12.04
C ASP A 73 -6.42 -17.50 13.55
N THR A 74 -7.34 -16.82 14.23
CA THR A 74 -7.60 -16.99 15.68
C THR A 74 -8.84 -17.82 16.00
N GLY A 75 -9.41 -18.49 14.99
CA GLY A 75 -10.75 -19.09 15.05
C GLY A 75 -10.85 -20.60 14.86
N GLU A 76 -9.77 -21.38 14.94
CA GLU A 76 -9.83 -22.86 14.97
C GLU A 76 -8.73 -23.40 15.89
N ASP A 77 -9.00 -23.46 17.19
CA ASP A 77 -8.40 -24.40 18.15
C ASP A 77 -9.14 -24.23 19.49
N ALA A 78 -10.34 -24.83 19.58
CA ALA A 78 -11.09 -25.05 20.82
C ALA A 78 -11.70 -26.45 20.83
#